data_AF-A0A0L0FUD6-F1
#
_entry.id   AF-A0A0L0FUD6-F1
#
_cell.length_a   1.000
_cell.length_b   1.000
_cell.length_c   1.000
_cell.angle_alpha   90.00
_cell.angle_beta   90.00
_cell.angle_gamma   90.00
#
_symmetry.space_group_name_H-M   'P 1'
#
loop_
_entity.id
_entity.type
_entity.pdbx_description
1 polymer ?
#
loop_
_entity_poly.entity_id
_entity_poly.type
_entity_poly.pdbx_seq_one_letter_code
_entity_poly.pdbx_strand_id
1 'polypeptide(L)' 'TTPSEDALSGSAGKPGWRWTVEHVLFPAIKRHLQPHASYNDDGTLVVLADLPELYKVFERC' A
#
# COMPACT_ATOMS: atom_id res chain seq x y z
N THR A 1 26.40 9.47 2.65
CA THR A 1 25.30 10.38 2.30
C THR A 1 24.03 9.83 2.90
N THR A 2 23.54 10.55 3.89
CA THR A 2 22.39 10.32 4.79
C THR A 2 21.33 9.29 4.37
N PRO A 3 21.20 8.17 5.12
CA PRO A 3 19.97 7.41 5.24
C PRO A 3 19.43 7.58 6.67
N SER A 4 18.54 8.57 6.90
CA SER A 4 17.72 8.70 8.13
C SER A 4 16.77 9.90 8.01
N GLU A 5 15.66 9.72 7.29
CA GLU A 5 14.51 10.65 7.34
C GLU A 5 13.37 10.08 8.20
N ASP A 6 13.67 9.20 9.16
CA ASP A 6 12.69 8.73 10.16
C ASP A 6 12.91 9.38 11.54
N ALA A 7 13.76 10.40 11.63
CA ALA A 7 14.00 11.16 12.86
C ALA A 7 13.49 12.60 12.73
N LEU A 8 12.15 12.79 12.72
CA LEU A 8 11.59 14.10 13.05
C LEU A 8 10.35 14.01 13.95
N SER A 9 10.62 14.35 15.20
CA SER A 9 9.77 15.10 16.13
C SER A 9 8.65 14.37 16.87
N GLY A 10 8.92 14.09 18.15
CA GLY A 10 7.91 13.89 19.18
C GLY A 10 7.07 15.15 19.37
N SER A 11 5.99 15.27 18.59
CA SER A 11 4.83 16.07 18.92
C SER A 11 3.68 15.12 19.21
N ALA A 12 2.98 15.30 20.32
CA ALA A 12 1.75 14.57 20.63
C ALA A 12 0.63 14.99 19.66
N GLY A 13 0.78 14.67 18.38
CA GLY A 13 0.09 15.33 17.30
C GLY A 13 0.19 14.53 16.00
N LYS A 14 -0.85 13.71 15.80
CA LYS A 14 -1.20 12.95 14.59
C LYS A 14 -0.19 11.86 14.17
N PRO A 15 -0.69 10.64 13.85
CA PRO A 15 0.15 9.57 13.35
C PRO A 15 0.74 9.95 11.98
N GLY A 16 1.95 9.44 11.70
CA GLY A 16 2.64 9.69 10.43
C GLY A 16 1.83 9.25 9.20
N TRP A 17 2.20 9.74 8.02
CA TRP A 17 1.45 9.49 6.79
C TRP A 17 1.35 8.00 6.46
N ARG A 18 2.40 7.20 6.69
CA ARG A 18 2.40 5.73 6.49
C ARG A 18 1.30 5.05 7.30
N TRP A 19 1.24 5.39 8.60
CA TRP A 19 0.22 4.86 9.50
C TRP A 19 -1.18 5.27 9.05
N THR A 20 -1.35 6.52 8.62
CA THR A 20 -2.64 7.05 8.15
C THR A 20 -3.10 6.33 6.88
N VAL A 21 -2.20 6.06 5.92
CA VAL A 21 -2.52 5.29 4.72
C VAL A 21 -2.98 3.88 5.09
N GLU A 22 -2.22 3.19 5.95
CA GLU A 22 -2.49 1.81 6.33
C GLU A 22 -3.78 1.65 7.15
N HIS A 23 -4.01 2.53 8.11
CA HIS A 23 -5.05 2.35 9.13
C HIS A 23 -6.28 3.22 8.92
N VAL A 24 -6.21 4.26 8.09
CA VAL A 24 -7.35 5.14 7.80
C VAL A 24 -7.79 5.00 6.35
N LEU A 25 -6.87 5.19 5.39
CA LEU A 25 -7.24 5.21 3.97
C LEU A 25 -7.58 3.84 3.42
N PHE A 26 -6.73 2.81 3.58
CA PHE A 26 -7.06 1.47 3.06
C PHE A 26 -8.37 0.89 3.62
N PRO A 27 -8.68 1.02 4.93
CA PRO A 27 -9.95 0.54 5.45
C PRO A 27 -11.17 1.32 4.93
N ALA A 28 -11.01 2.61 4.63
CA ALA A 28 -12.07 3.41 4.03
C ALA A 28 -12.27 3.04 2.55
N ILE A 29 -11.19 2.91 1.78
CA ILE A 29 -11.19 2.43 0.40
C ILE A 29 -11.89 1.06 0.31
N LYS A 30 -11.50 0.10 1.15
CA LYS A 30 -12.11 -1.24 1.19
C LYS A 30 -13.62 -1.21 1.44
N ARG A 31 -14.12 -0.26 2.22
CA ARG A 31 -15.55 -0.17 2.58
C ARG A 31 -16.38 0.68 1.62
N HIS A 32 -15.78 1.68 1.00
CA HIS A 32 -16.53 2.75 0.34
C HIS A 32 -16.14 2.98 -1.13
N LEU A 33 -15.01 2.46 -1.60
CA LEU A 33 -14.63 2.62 -3.00
C LEU A 33 -15.51 1.72 -3.88
N GLN A 34 -16.23 2.34 -4.81
CA GLN A 34 -16.83 1.65 -5.95
C GLN A 34 -15.91 1.84 -7.15
N PRO A 35 -15.17 0.81 -7.60
CA PRO A 35 -14.20 0.96 -8.66
C PRO A 35 -14.88 1.34 -9.98
N HIS A 36 -14.34 2.33 -10.68
CA HIS A 36 -14.77 2.67 -12.03
C HIS A 36 -14.08 1.75 -13.05
N ALA A 37 -14.75 1.49 -14.18
CA ALA A 37 -14.21 0.58 -15.21
C ALA A 37 -12.84 1.05 -15.75
N SER A 38 -12.62 2.37 -15.80
CA SER A 38 -11.37 2.95 -16.33
C SER A 38 -10.13 2.64 -15.49
N TYR A 39 -10.26 2.23 -14.23
CA TYR A 39 -9.12 2.04 -13.30
C TYR A 39 -8.13 0.95 -13.76
N ASN A 40 -8.57 0.01 -14.60
CA ASN A 40 -7.71 -1.01 -15.17
C ASN A 40 -6.89 -0.49 -16.35
N ASP A 41 -7.43 0.48 -17.10
CA ASP A 41 -6.85 0.94 -18.36
C ASP A 41 -5.99 2.20 -18.18
N ASP A 42 -6.29 3.02 -17.17
CA ASP A 42 -5.59 4.27 -16.88
C ASP A 42 -4.31 4.10 -16.02
N GLY A 43 -4.04 2.87 -15.56
CA GLY A 43 -2.87 2.55 -14.72
C GLY A 43 -3.04 2.90 -13.24
N THR A 44 -4.25 3.25 -12.79
CA THR A 44 -4.54 3.45 -11.36
C THR A 44 -4.37 2.15 -10.57
N LEU A 45 -4.77 1.01 -11.14
CA LEU A 45 -4.58 -0.32 -10.55
C LEU A 45 -3.82 -1.22 -11.52
N VAL A 46 -2.61 -1.62 -11.13
CA VAL A 46 -1.76 -2.52 -11.93
C VAL A 46 -1.40 -3.75 -11.10
N VAL A 47 -1.70 -4.94 -11.64
CA VAL A 47 -1.27 -6.21 -11.04
C VAL A 47 0.20 -6.42 -11.36
N LEU A 48 1.04 -6.45 -10.33
CA LEU A 48 2.48 -6.65 -10.49
C LEU A 48 2.89 -8.13 -10.41
N ALA A 49 2.12 -8.94 -9.68
CA ALA A 49 2.39 -10.36 -9.48
C ALA A 49 1.12 -11.08 -9.02
N ASP A 50 1.12 -12.41 -9.19
CA ASP A 50 0.10 -13.31 -8.68
C ASP A 50 0.72 -14.44 -7.85
N LEU A 51 -0.01 -14.92 -6.84
CA LEU A 51 0.47 -15.97 -5.95
C LEU A 51 0.74 -17.31 -6.66
N PRO A 52 -0.10 -17.80 -7.60
CA PRO A 52 0.18 -19.02 -8.35
C PRO A 52 1.53 -19.03 -9.07
N GLU A 53 1.87 -17.98 -9.83
CA GLU A 53 3.17 -17.87 -10.52
C GLU A 53 4.32 -17.75 -9.51
N LEU A 54 4.12 -17.04 -8.40
CA LEU A 54 5.12 -16.98 -7.34
C LEU A 54 5.36 -18.37 -6.71
N TYR A 55 4.31 -19.15 -6.46
CA TYR A 55 4.43 -20.48 -5.85
C TYR A 55 5.03 -21.54 -6.78
N LYS A 56 5.07 -21.33 -8.09
CA LYS A 56 5.82 -22.19 -9.02
C LYS A 56 7.33 -22.09 -8.83
N VAL A 57 7.82 -20.95 -8.35
CA VAL A 57 9.26 -20.66 -8.20
C VAL A 57 9.69 -20.73 -6.74
N PHE A 58 8.84 -20.28 -5.82
CA PHE A 58 9.10 -20.29 -4.38
C PHE A 58 8.50 -21.53 -3.73
N GLU A 59 9.23 -22.64 -3.82
CA GLU A 59 8.89 -23.89 -3.12
C GLU A 59 9.50 -23.95 -1.71
N ARG A 60 8.91 -24.78 -0.85
CA ARG A 60 9.51 -25.10 0.46
C ARG A 60 10.76 -25.94 0.24
N CYS A 61 11.76 -25.78 1.12
CA CYS A 61 12.96 -26.62 1.12
C CYS A 61 12.64 -28.11 1.23
#